data_AF-A0A954MD57-F1
#
_entry.id   AF-A0A954MD57-F1
#
_cell.length_a   1.000
_cell.length_b   1.000
_cell.length_c   1.000
_cell.angle_alpha   90.00
_cell.angle_beta   90.00
_cell.angle_gamma   90.00
#
_symmetry.space_group_name_H-M   'P 1'
#
loop_
_entity.id
_entity.type
_entity.pdbx_description
1 polymer ?
#
loop_
_entity_poly.entity_id
_entity_poly.type
_entity_poly.pdbx_seq_one_letter_code
_entity_poly.pdbx_strand_id
1 'polypeptide(L)'
;MSTEDHDGHSARSTARTEDLAMTISDDPASPACCAHPYRLLTAILCLGIGLRLFYFIGVGGHDDISYFNHALEINDATFNTAYAPGGSFPFRFRVGLIYPTAWMFRLFGPSEYTAAILPLLNSAGLILLSWWAGRRLNESTGTIAALLMATFPLDIIQATVLLPTPFCAMLTGLSVMLWLTGQDREQLDGRLTTAVVWRYVLSGLCLGTAYLFRIEAGLFALFFVCWFLVHRRSLAGIMIALGTSAVVVGIENLVYWNLHGELLYRLKAVSGGFAEINSDLSEAISSKKSPMEYIRAIFFKPVELGVHWVLILPAAAVSFFARGRRRTALLLWFWPVALYLFFGSWSLSQYVPTTKNPRYLMNVSVPGLVLLAGVLSDLIQRHGNLKRLGHIALAGTIAGSLLLLNLAWIYRWENAGGCRIAADFIRQEAAAGHQEASQPIFAEHYSALILKCFLPERDVRAVSIHDRSIGQNGATMSADEITDGIVVVDEFIIDKYAMDTGMIAPDYLRTPPIHWRRVYSAPHPQDRFAYPAVRILNLFVGRFMKGPERSLQTTPVTVYTVTRSEAVTTFSDVRN
;
A
#
# COMPACT_ATOMS: atom_id res chain seq x y z
N MET A 1 -48.19 -57.87 -53.55
CA MET A 1 -47.07 -56.92 -53.69
C MET A 1 -47.60 -55.56 -53.32
N SER A 2 -47.47 -55.25 -52.04
CA SER A 2 -47.82 -53.98 -51.39
C SER A 2 -46.64 -53.02 -51.50
N THR A 3 -46.91 -51.76 -51.83
CA THR A 3 -45.97 -50.66 -51.61
C THR A 3 -46.75 -49.58 -50.86
N GLU A 4 -46.51 -49.54 -49.55
CA GLU A 4 -46.87 -48.46 -48.64
C GLU A 4 -45.79 -47.39 -48.75
N ASP A 5 -46.16 -46.19 -49.22
CA ASP A 5 -45.35 -44.99 -49.09
C ASP A 5 -45.56 -44.41 -47.69
N HIS A 6 -44.55 -44.58 -46.84
CA HIS A 6 -44.45 -43.93 -45.54
C HIS A 6 -43.74 -42.57 -45.70
N ASP A 7 -44.53 -41.50 -45.70
CA ASP A 7 -44.02 -40.13 -45.53
C ASP A 7 -43.50 -39.94 -44.10
N GLY A 8 -42.18 -40.06 -43.97
CA GLY A 8 -41.42 -39.88 -42.75
C GLY A 8 -41.13 -38.41 -42.45
N HIS A 9 -41.59 -38.00 -41.27
CA HIS A 9 -41.25 -36.76 -40.56
C HIS A 9 -39.79 -36.27 -40.70
N SER A 10 -39.63 -35.00 -41.07
CA SER A 10 -38.43 -34.21 -40.76
C SER A 10 -38.82 -32.78 -40.38
N ALA A 11 -39.60 -32.65 -39.29
CA ALA A 11 -39.74 -31.40 -38.57
C ALA A 11 -38.50 -31.21 -37.69
N ARG A 12 -37.41 -30.67 -38.26
CA ARG A 12 -36.28 -30.16 -37.46
C ARG A 12 -36.75 -28.93 -36.71
N SER A 13 -37.15 -29.18 -35.46
CA SER A 13 -37.29 -28.22 -34.37
C SER A 13 -36.16 -27.19 -34.38
N THR A 14 -36.47 -25.98 -34.83
CA THR A 14 -35.71 -24.74 -34.67
C THR A 14 -35.95 -24.12 -33.29
N ALA A 15 -36.04 -24.94 -32.24
CA ALA A 15 -36.22 -24.47 -30.87
C ALA A 15 -34.87 -24.33 -30.17
N ARG A 16 -34.26 -23.14 -30.28
CA ARG A 16 -33.45 -22.46 -29.24
C ARG A 16 -32.60 -21.35 -29.86
N THR A 17 -33.24 -20.23 -30.19
CA THR A 17 -32.54 -18.95 -30.39
C THR A 17 -33.32 -17.76 -29.83
N GLU A 18 -34.36 -18.00 -29.02
CA GLU A 18 -35.20 -16.92 -28.45
C GLU A 18 -34.76 -16.44 -27.05
N ASP A 19 -33.72 -17.03 -26.44
CA ASP A 19 -33.38 -16.73 -25.03
C ASP A 19 -32.33 -15.63 -24.80
N LEU A 20 -31.86 -14.89 -25.81
CA LEU A 20 -30.78 -13.91 -25.58
C LEU A 20 -30.77 -12.63 -26.44
N ALA A 21 -31.90 -12.27 -27.03
CA ALA A 21 -32.14 -10.89 -27.43
C ALA A 21 -32.86 -10.16 -26.27
N MET A 22 -32.17 -10.04 -25.12
CA MET A 22 -32.49 -8.97 -24.18
C MET A 22 -32.06 -7.67 -24.88
N THR A 23 -32.91 -7.21 -25.80
CA THR A 23 -32.87 -5.88 -26.39
C THR A 23 -32.68 -4.91 -25.24
N ILE A 24 -31.49 -4.33 -25.17
CA ILE A 24 -31.27 -3.07 -24.48
C ILE A 24 -32.28 -2.14 -25.16
N SER A 25 -33.42 -1.90 -24.52
CA SER A 25 -34.36 -0.92 -25.01
C SER A 25 -33.66 0.43 -24.87
N ASP A 26 -33.05 0.87 -25.96
CA ASP A 26 -32.62 2.24 -26.16
C ASP A 26 -33.88 3.11 -26.25
N ASP A 27 -34.61 3.23 -25.14
CA ASP A 27 -35.77 4.11 -25.02
C ASP A 27 -35.21 5.54 -24.84
N PRO A 28 -35.20 6.41 -25.88
CA PRO A 28 -34.37 7.61 -25.88
C PRO A 28 -34.99 8.80 -25.11
N ALA A 29 -36.06 8.60 -24.34
CA ALA A 29 -36.94 9.70 -23.94
C ALA A 29 -37.19 9.80 -22.42
N SER A 30 -36.16 10.14 -21.66
CA SER A 30 -36.30 11.05 -20.50
C SER A 30 -34.99 11.83 -20.29
N PRO A 31 -34.79 12.96 -20.99
CA PRO A 31 -33.54 13.72 -20.98
C PRO A 31 -33.24 14.48 -19.67
N ALA A 32 -34.13 14.44 -18.67
CA ALA A 32 -34.12 15.42 -17.58
C ALA A 32 -33.36 14.99 -16.29
N CYS A 33 -32.96 13.72 -16.12
CA CYS A 33 -32.27 13.25 -14.90
C CYS A 33 -30.78 12.92 -15.09
N CYS A 34 -30.25 12.97 -16.32
CA CYS A 34 -28.93 12.42 -16.65
C CYS A 34 -27.73 13.29 -16.23
N ALA A 35 -27.93 14.49 -15.68
CA ALA A 35 -26.86 15.38 -15.22
C ALA A 35 -26.31 15.05 -13.80
N HIS A 36 -26.88 14.04 -13.11
CA HIS A 36 -26.62 13.81 -11.68
C HIS A 36 -25.43 12.90 -11.30
N PRO A 37 -24.99 11.88 -12.07
CA PRO A 37 -23.97 10.95 -11.57
C PRO A 37 -22.60 11.57 -11.42
N TYR A 38 -22.22 12.47 -12.34
CA TYR A 38 -20.91 13.12 -12.32
C TYR A 38 -20.79 14.10 -11.16
N ARG A 39 -21.84 14.87 -10.85
CA ARG A 39 -21.86 15.77 -9.68
C ARG A 39 -21.68 15.01 -8.37
N LEU A 40 -22.39 13.89 -8.23
CA LEU A 40 -22.26 13.04 -7.05
C LEU A 40 -20.88 12.38 -6.98
N LEU A 41 -20.33 11.91 -8.11
CA LEU A 41 -18.96 11.39 -8.16
C LEU A 41 -17.93 12.45 -7.76
N THR A 42 -18.08 13.70 -8.25
CA THR A 42 -17.23 14.82 -7.83
C THR A 42 -17.32 15.05 -6.32
N ALA A 43 -18.53 15.05 -5.75
CA ALA A 43 -18.70 15.17 -4.29
C ALA A 43 -18.03 14.01 -3.52
N ILE A 44 -18.14 12.78 -4.01
CA ILE A 44 -17.46 11.60 -3.43
C ILE A 44 -15.94 11.74 -3.53
N LEU A 45 -15.40 12.24 -4.65
CA LEU A 45 -13.97 12.50 -4.80
C LEU A 45 -13.49 13.59 -3.86
N CYS A 46 -14.21 14.70 -3.74
CA CYS A 46 -13.90 15.77 -2.79
C CYS A 46 -13.92 15.25 -1.34
N LEU A 47 -14.94 14.45 -0.98
CA LEU A 47 -15.00 13.78 0.32
C LEU A 47 -13.78 12.86 0.51
N GLY A 48 -13.46 12.02 -0.47
CA GLY A 48 -12.34 11.10 -0.41
C GLY A 48 -11.01 11.83 -0.20
N ILE A 49 -10.73 12.86 -1.00
CA ILE A 49 -9.53 13.69 -0.87
C ILE A 49 -9.52 14.38 0.50
N GLY A 50 -10.63 14.99 0.91
CA GLY A 50 -10.76 15.64 2.21
C GLY A 50 -10.44 14.71 3.39
N LEU A 51 -10.94 13.47 3.35
CA LEU A 51 -10.63 12.46 4.36
C LEU A 51 -9.12 12.11 4.38
N ARG A 52 -8.47 12.01 3.22
CA ARG A 52 -7.04 11.68 3.13
C ARG A 52 -6.15 12.82 3.64
N LEU A 53 -6.56 14.06 3.41
CA LEU A 53 -5.89 15.24 3.97
C LEU A 53 -6.11 15.37 5.47
N PHE A 54 -7.30 15.02 5.97
CA PHE A 54 -7.60 15.03 7.40
C PHE A 54 -6.82 13.93 8.15
N TYR A 55 -6.81 12.71 7.62
CA TYR A 55 -6.07 11.57 8.18
C TYR A 55 -4.65 11.45 7.59
N PHE A 56 -4.00 12.59 7.31
CA PHE A 56 -2.65 12.60 6.75
C PHE A 56 -1.67 11.92 7.70
N ILE A 57 -0.89 10.97 7.18
CA ILE A 57 0.15 10.25 7.93
C ILE A 57 1.55 10.75 7.53
N GLY A 58 1.79 10.93 6.22
CA GLY A 58 3.11 11.28 5.69
C GLY A 58 4.10 10.13 5.86
N VAL A 59 5.27 10.46 6.39
CA VAL A 59 6.33 9.49 6.71
C VAL A 59 6.05 8.84 8.05
N GLY A 60 6.02 7.51 8.11
CA GLY A 60 5.68 6.78 9.35
C GLY A 60 6.09 5.31 9.39
N GLY A 61 6.75 4.78 8.36
CA GLY A 61 7.22 3.39 8.33
C GLY A 61 8.58 3.23 7.66
N HIS A 62 9.23 2.10 7.97
CA HIS A 62 10.54 1.75 7.39
C HIS A 62 10.54 1.83 5.85
N ASP A 63 9.51 1.29 5.21
CA ASP A 63 9.45 1.17 3.76
C ASP A 63 9.40 2.55 3.09
N ASP A 64 8.47 3.41 3.51
CA ASP A 64 8.27 4.76 2.97
C ASP A 64 9.47 5.68 3.21
N ILE A 65 10.10 5.60 4.37
CA ILE A 65 11.37 6.27 4.65
C ILE A 65 12.47 5.81 3.68
N SER A 66 12.54 4.51 3.39
CA SER A 66 13.55 3.97 2.45
C SER A 66 13.31 4.50 1.03
N TYR A 67 12.06 4.52 0.57
CA TYR A 67 11.72 5.07 -0.75
C TYR A 67 11.97 6.57 -0.84
N PHE A 68 11.69 7.32 0.22
CA PHE A 68 12.00 8.74 0.30
C PHE A 68 13.51 8.98 0.15
N ASN A 69 14.33 8.26 0.91
CA ASN A 69 15.78 8.39 0.86
C ASN A 69 16.36 7.97 -0.49
N HIS A 70 15.86 6.91 -1.12
CA HIS A 70 16.27 6.56 -2.49
C HIS A 70 15.88 7.63 -3.51
N ALA A 71 14.75 8.30 -3.33
CA ALA A 71 14.37 9.43 -4.18
C ALA A 71 15.32 10.64 -3.99
N LEU A 72 15.81 10.89 -2.77
CA LEU A 72 16.89 11.86 -2.53
C LEU A 72 18.19 11.43 -3.20
N GLU A 73 18.62 10.17 -3.02
CA GLU A 73 19.84 9.64 -3.66
C GLU A 73 19.80 9.78 -5.19
N ILE A 74 18.63 9.64 -5.83
CA ILE A 74 18.46 9.87 -7.27
C ILE A 74 18.66 11.34 -7.64
N ASN A 75 18.21 12.27 -6.79
CA ASN A 75 18.41 13.70 -7.02
C ASN A 75 19.85 14.12 -6.79
N ASP A 76 20.53 13.51 -5.83
CA ASP A 76 21.94 13.76 -5.50
C ASP A 76 22.92 13.00 -6.42
N ALA A 77 22.40 12.22 -7.38
CA ALA A 77 23.18 11.35 -8.27
C ALA A 77 24.07 10.32 -7.53
N THR A 78 23.68 9.92 -6.31
CA THR A 78 24.35 8.91 -5.48
C THR A 78 23.63 7.55 -5.49
N PHE A 79 22.45 7.48 -6.11
CA PHE A 79 21.65 6.26 -6.17
C PHE A 79 22.35 5.15 -6.96
N ASN A 80 22.33 3.94 -6.40
CA ASN A 80 22.87 2.73 -7.02
C ASN A 80 21.92 1.55 -6.83
N THR A 81 21.82 0.72 -7.87
CA THR A 81 21.01 -0.52 -7.88
C THR A 81 21.80 -1.77 -7.49
N ALA A 82 23.09 -1.63 -7.16
CA ALA A 82 23.88 -2.72 -6.63
C ALA A 82 23.24 -3.30 -5.36
N TYR A 83 23.26 -4.63 -5.29
CA TYR A 83 22.79 -5.39 -4.16
C TYR A 83 23.79 -5.11 -3.04
N ALA A 84 23.33 -4.43 -2.00
CA ALA A 84 24.04 -4.37 -0.75
C ALA A 84 23.52 -5.57 0.09
N PRO A 85 24.34 -6.59 0.36
CA PRO A 85 24.01 -7.57 1.39
C PRO A 85 23.54 -6.82 2.64
N GLY A 86 22.34 -7.16 3.14
CA GLY A 86 21.66 -6.55 4.30
C GLY A 86 21.23 -5.09 4.23
N GLY A 87 21.49 -4.41 3.13
CA GLY A 87 20.98 -3.08 2.86
C GLY A 87 19.64 -3.10 2.11
N SER A 88 18.71 -2.22 2.53
CA SER A 88 17.57 -1.66 1.75
C SER A 88 16.87 -2.60 0.74
N PHE A 89 16.70 -3.86 1.12
CA PHE A 89 16.12 -4.91 0.29
C PHE A 89 14.66 -5.14 0.68
N PRO A 90 13.64 -5.12 -0.22
CA PRO A 90 13.62 -4.99 -1.69
C PRO A 90 13.39 -3.55 -2.22
N PHE A 91 13.74 -2.52 -1.46
CA PHE A 91 13.25 -1.16 -1.69
C PHE A 91 13.84 -0.46 -2.92
N ARG A 92 15.13 -0.68 -3.22
CA ARG A 92 15.84 -0.09 -4.38
C ARG A 92 15.26 -0.50 -5.74
N PHE A 93 14.61 -1.66 -5.81
CA PHE A 93 14.04 -2.21 -7.04
C PHE A 93 12.62 -1.73 -7.35
N ARG A 94 12.15 -0.69 -6.65
CA ARG A 94 10.82 -0.11 -6.84
C ARG A 94 10.92 1.11 -7.74
N VAL A 95 11.55 0.94 -8.91
CA VAL A 95 11.89 2.04 -9.83
C VAL A 95 10.65 2.81 -10.31
N GLY A 96 9.50 2.14 -10.41
CA GLY A 96 8.22 2.79 -10.71
C GLY A 96 7.76 3.78 -9.63
N LEU A 97 8.26 3.66 -8.39
CA LEU A 97 7.93 4.55 -7.27
C LEU A 97 9.01 5.61 -7.04
N ILE A 98 10.27 5.21 -6.92
CA ILE A 98 11.35 6.11 -6.46
C ILE A 98 11.72 7.16 -7.51
N TYR A 99 11.71 6.83 -8.82
CA TYR A 99 12.04 7.80 -9.86
C TYR A 99 10.97 8.88 -10.03
N PRO A 100 9.66 8.54 -10.11
CA PRO A 100 8.62 9.57 -10.12
C PRO A 100 8.63 10.44 -8.84
N THR A 101 8.96 9.86 -7.69
CA THR A 101 9.08 10.62 -6.44
C THR A 101 10.27 11.58 -6.48
N ALA A 102 11.43 11.12 -6.97
CA ALA A 102 12.61 11.97 -7.15
C ALA A 102 12.30 13.16 -8.08
N TRP A 103 11.54 12.91 -9.16
CA TRP A 103 11.08 13.98 -10.05
C TRP A 103 10.15 14.97 -9.33
N MET A 104 9.22 14.50 -8.50
CA MET A 104 8.39 15.38 -7.67
C MET A 104 9.24 16.22 -6.70
N PHE A 105 10.28 15.65 -6.10
CA PHE A 105 11.21 16.39 -5.25
C PHE A 105 11.99 17.46 -6.03
N ARG A 106 12.34 17.22 -7.30
CA ARG A 106 12.96 18.25 -8.15
C ARG A 106 12.01 19.41 -8.45
N LEU A 107 10.71 19.13 -8.61
CA LEU A 107 9.71 20.13 -8.96
C LEU A 107 9.24 20.96 -7.76
N PHE A 108 9.01 20.33 -6.61
CA PHE A 108 8.36 20.95 -5.45
C PHE A 108 9.25 21.00 -4.19
N GLY A 109 10.49 20.51 -4.29
CA GLY A 109 11.37 20.31 -3.14
C GLY A 109 11.07 19.01 -2.38
N PRO A 110 12.08 18.42 -1.72
CA PRO A 110 11.88 17.25 -0.87
C PRO A 110 11.08 17.63 0.38
N SER A 111 9.95 16.95 0.61
CA SER A 111 9.16 17.06 1.84
C SER A 111 8.20 15.88 1.95
N GLU A 112 7.68 15.61 3.14
CA GLU A 112 6.64 14.58 3.33
C GLU A 112 5.37 14.87 2.52
N TYR A 113 5.03 16.15 2.33
CA TYR A 113 3.89 16.57 1.52
C TYR A 113 4.11 16.29 0.04
N THR A 114 5.32 16.59 -0.47
CA THR A 114 5.69 16.28 -1.86
C THR A 114 5.66 14.76 -2.11
N ALA A 115 6.18 13.97 -1.16
CA ALA A 115 6.16 12.51 -1.24
C ALA A 115 4.74 11.93 -1.26
N ALA A 116 3.77 12.63 -0.65
CA ALA A 116 2.38 12.21 -0.59
C ALA A 116 1.57 12.51 -1.86
N ILE A 117 2.07 13.34 -2.80
CA ILE A 117 1.32 13.72 -4.02
C ILE A 117 0.94 12.49 -4.85
N LEU A 118 1.92 11.62 -5.15
CA LEU A 118 1.68 10.44 -5.97
C LEU A 118 0.73 9.44 -5.30
N PRO A 119 0.90 9.08 -4.00
CA PRO A 119 -0.08 8.27 -3.27
C PRO A 119 -1.50 8.86 -3.28
N LEU A 120 -1.65 10.19 -3.14
CA LEU A 120 -2.95 10.86 -3.15
C LEU A 120 -3.63 10.75 -4.52
N LEU A 121 -2.89 11.00 -5.60
CA LEU A 121 -3.40 10.86 -6.97
C LEU A 121 -3.83 9.42 -7.25
N ASN A 122 -3.02 8.45 -6.81
CA ASN A 122 -3.33 7.04 -6.96
C ASN A 122 -4.64 6.68 -6.22
N SER A 123 -4.81 7.18 -5.00
CA SER A 123 -5.98 6.89 -4.19
C SER A 123 -7.25 7.52 -4.78
N ALA A 124 -7.17 8.73 -5.34
CA ALA A 124 -8.26 9.30 -6.15
C ALA A 124 -8.57 8.43 -7.40
N GLY A 125 -7.52 7.91 -8.04
CA GLY A 125 -7.63 6.96 -9.15
C GLY A 125 -8.36 5.68 -8.75
N LEU A 126 -8.15 5.15 -7.55
CA LEU A 126 -8.86 3.98 -7.03
C LEU A 126 -10.36 4.23 -6.80
N ILE A 127 -10.75 5.44 -6.38
CA ILE A 127 -12.17 5.84 -6.28
C ILE A 127 -12.82 5.82 -7.67
N LEU A 128 -12.17 6.46 -8.65
CA LEU A 128 -12.62 6.50 -10.04
C LEU A 128 -12.71 5.10 -10.66
N LEU A 129 -11.71 4.27 -10.42
CA LEU A 129 -11.66 2.90 -10.90
C LEU A 129 -12.79 2.05 -10.29
N SER A 130 -13.06 2.21 -8.99
CA SER A 130 -14.16 1.52 -8.32
C SER A 130 -15.53 1.94 -8.89
N TRP A 131 -15.71 3.23 -9.16
CA TRP A 131 -16.90 3.73 -9.85
C TRP A 131 -17.06 3.10 -11.24
N TRP A 132 -15.99 3.13 -12.05
CA TRP A 132 -16.01 2.60 -13.42
C TRP A 132 -16.27 1.09 -13.45
N ALA A 133 -15.63 0.34 -12.56
CA ALA A 133 -15.86 -1.09 -12.38
C ALA A 133 -17.29 -1.39 -11.92
N GLY A 134 -17.82 -0.64 -10.95
CA GLY A 134 -19.19 -0.82 -10.45
C GLY A 134 -20.28 -0.47 -11.46
N ARG A 135 -20.05 0.52 -12.33
CA ARG A 135 -20.95 0.85 -13.44
C ARG A 135 -21.15 -0.30 -14.44
N ARG A 136 -20.24 -1.28 -14.48
CA ARG A 136 -20.47 -2.50 -15.26
C ARG A 136 -21.67 -3.29 -14.74
N LEU A 137 -22.00 -3.22 -13.44
CA LEU A 137 -23.19 -3.85 -12.89
C LEU A 137 -24.42 -2.96 -13.11
N ASN A 138 -24.38 -1.73 -12.58
CA ASN A 138 -25.35 -0.66 -12.82
C ASN A 138 -24.81 0.67 -12.24
N GLU A 139 -25.47 1.78 -12.54
CA GLU A 139 -25.03 3.12 -12.10
C GLU A 139 -24.98 3.28 -10.57
N SER A 140 -26.02 2.81 -9.88
CA SER A 140 -26.11 2.82 -8.41
C SER A 140 -24.92 2.07 -7.77
N THR A 141 -24.56 0.92 -8.33
CA THR A 141 -23.43 0.11 -7.87
C THR A 141 -22.10 0.83 -8.05
N GLY A 142 -21.93 1.54 -9.17
CA GLY A 142 -20.76 2.40 -9.39
C GLY A 142 -20.63 3.49 -8.33
N THR A 143 -21.73 4.21 -8.06
CA THR A 143 -21.76 5.27 -7.04
C THR A 143 -21.48 4.74 -5.64
N ILE A 144 -22.09 3.62 -5.24
CA ILE A 144 -21.85 3.00 -3.93
C ILE A 144 -20.41 2.49 -3.83
N ALA A 145 -19.86 1.86 -4.88
CA ALA A 145 -18.47 1.40 -4.89
C ALA A 145 -17.47 2.55 -4.73
N ALA A 146 -17.72 3.68 -5.42
CA ALA A 146 -16.93 4.89 -5.28
C ALA A 146 -16.96 5.43 -3.84
N LEU A 147 -18.16 5.50 -3.24
CA LEU A 147 -18.34 5.96 -1.87
C LEU A 147 -17.63 5.04 -0.87
N LEU A 148 -17.79 3.72 -1.00
CA LEU A 148 -17.12 2.75 -0.15
C LEU A 148 -15.58 2.88 -0.25
N MET A 149 -15.04 3.02 -1.46
CA MET A 149 -13.59 3.25 -1.66
C MET A 149 -13.14 4.60 -1.07
N ALA A 150 -13.93 5.66 -1.22
CA ALA A 150 -13.62 6.97 -0.65
C ALA A 150 -13.50 6.92 0.88
N THR A 151 -14.28 6.06 1.53
CA THR A 151 -14.31 5.84 2.98
C THR A 151 -13.55 4.59 3.44
N PHE A 152 -12.78 3.94 2.56
CA PHE A 152 -12.10 2.69 2.87
C PHE A 152 -10.84 2.94 3.72
N PRO A 153 -10.77 2.48 4.98
CA PRO A 153 -9.70 2.88 5.91
C PRO A 153 -8.30 2.56 5.40
N LEU A 154 -8.13 1.37 4.80
CA LEU A 154 -6.82 0.92 4.32
C LEU A 154 -6.27 1.84 3.22
N ASP A 155 -7.15 2.34 2.36
CA ASP A 155 -6.76 3.25 1.26
C ASP A 155 -6.52 4.65 1.80
N ILE A 156 -7.34 5.14 2.74
CA ILE A 156 -7.11 6.44 3.39
C ILE A 156 -5.75 6.47 4.10
N ILE A 157 -5.41 5.43 4.87
CA ILE A 157 -4.12 5.31 5.56
C ILE A 157 -2.95 5.31 4.58
N GLN A 158 -3.09 4.62 3.44
CA GLN A 158 -2.01 4.52 2.46
C GLN A 158 -1.96 5.68 1.46
N ALA A 159 -3.00 6.53 1.41
CA ALA A 159 -3.11 7.60 0.43
C ALA A 159 -2.09 8.73 0.65
N THR A 160 -1.43 8.79 1.80
CA THR A 160 -0.40 9.81 2.11
C THR A 160 0.94 9.20 2.48
N VAL A 161 1.08 7.87 2.33
CA VAL A 161 2.31 7.14 2.68
C VAL A 161 2.92 6.63 1.39
N LEU A 162 4.22 6.87 1.20
CA LEU A 162 4.92 6.51 -0.03
C LEU A 162 5.14 4.99 -0.11
N LEU A 163 4.11 4.24 -0.51
CA LEU A 163 4.16 2.78 -0.62
C LEU A 163 3.84 2.34 -2.05
N PRO A 164 4.45 1.24 -2.56
CA PRO A 164 4.19 0.79 -3.92
C PRO A 164 2.86 0.02 -4.07
N THR A 165 2.22 -0.36 -2.96
CA THR A 165 1.04 -1.23 -2.97
C THR A 165 -0.20 -0.57 -3.57
N PRO A 166 -0.57 0.67 -3.21
CA PRO A 166 -1.70 1.36 -3.83
C PRO A 166 -1.52 1.54 -5.34
N PHE A 167 -0.30 1.88 -5.80
CA PHE A 167 0.02 2.02 -7.22
C PHE A 167 -0.15 0.72 -7.99
N CYS A 168 0.36 -0.37 -7.43
CA CYS A 168 0.15 -1.70 -7.98
C CYS A 168 -1.36 -1.98 -8.11
N ALA A 169 -2.14 -1.76 -7.06
CA ALA A 169 -3.58 -2.03 -7.08
C ALA A 169 -4.34 -1.20 -8.12
N MET A 170 -4.04 0.09 -8.25
CA MET A 170 -4.67 0.97 -9.23
C MET A 170 -4.31 0.55 -10.65
N LEU A 171 -3.03 0.34 -10.94
CA LEU A 171 -2.56 0.03 -12.28
C LEU A 171 -2.98 -1.36 -12.74
N THR A 172 -2.95 -2.38 -11.86
CA THR A 172 -3.46 -3.70 -12.24
C THR A 172 -4.97 -3.71 -12.40
N GLY A 173 -5.71 -2.96 -11.58
CA GLY A 173 -7.15 -2.82 -11.77
C GLY A 173 -7.53 -2.02 -13.03
N LEU A 174 -6.78 -0.97 -13.36
CA LEU A 174 -6.90 -0.24 -14.62
C LEU A 174 -6.61 -1.15 -15.81
N SER A 175 -5.58 -2.01 -15.71
CA SER A 175 -5.30 -3.03 -16.72
C SER A 175 -6.50 -3.95 -16.95
N VAL A 176 -7.05 -4.53 -15.87
CA VAL A 176 -8.22 -5.42 -15.96
C VAL A 176 -9.42 -4.72 -16.61
N MET A 177 -9.69 -3.47 -16.24
CA MET A 177 -10.83 -2.72 -16.76
C MET A 177 -10.64 -2.27 -18.23
N LEU A 178 -9.45 -1.85 -18.63
CA LEU A 178 -9.13 -1.55 -20.03
C LEU A 178 -9.29 -2.80 -20.90
N TRP A 179 -8.81 -3.94 -20.40
CA TRP A 179 -8.96 -5.20 -21.09
C TRP A 179 -10.43 -5.63 -21.22
N LEU A 180 -11.20 -5.58 -20.13
CA LEU A 180 -12.63 -5.90 -20.14
C LEU A 180 -13.43 -5.02 -21.11
N THR A 181 -13.12 -3.72 -21.16
CA THR A 181 -13.77 -2.82 -22.12
C THR A 181 -13.31 -3.03 -23.56
N GLY A 182 -12.06 -3.44 -23.79
CA GLY A 182 -11.60 -3.92 -25.09
C GLY A 182 -12.41 -5.13 -25.54
N GLN A 183 -12.60 -6.08 -24.64
CA GLN A 183 -13.32 -7.33 -24.89
C GLN A 183 -14.81 -7.12 -25.15
N ASP A 184 -15.45 -6.21 -24.44
CA ASP A 184 -16.87 -5.87 -24.69
C ASP A 184 -17.03 -5.27 -26.10
N ARG A 185 -16.10 -4.42 -26.54
CA ARG A 185 -16.13 -3.84 -27.89
C ARG A 185 -15.79 -4.85 -28.98
N GLU A 186 -14.80 -5.72 -28.76
CA GLU A 186 -14.47 -6.80 -29.71
C GLU A 186 -15.70 -7.68 -29.99
N GLN A 187 -16.51 -7.94 -28.97
CA GLN A 187 -17.74 -8.72 -29.12
C GLN A 187 -18.84 -7.99 -29.86
N LEU A 188 -18.96 -6.67 -29.65
CA LEU A 188 -19.93 -5.85 -30.38
C LEU A 188 -19.55 -5.69 -31.85
N ASP A 189 -18.27 -5.45 -32.13
CA ASP A 189 -17.77 -5.19 -33.48
C ASP A 189 -17.51 -6.49 -34.28
N GLY A 190 -17.37 -7.63 -33.60
CA GLY A 190 -17.01 -8.91 -34.21
C GLY A 190 -15.57 -8.98 -34.76
N ARG A 191 -14.76 -7.94 -34.53
CA ARG A 191 -13.37 -7.82 -35.04
C ARG A 191 -12.48 -7.01 -34.11
N LEU A 192 -11.16 -7.21 -34.25
CA LEU A 192 -10.13 -6.43 -33.56
C LEU A 192 -9.94 -5.06 -34.23
N THR A 193 -10.81 -4.09 -33.89
CA THR A 193 -10.62 -2.71 -34.36
C THR A 193 -9.38 -2.09 -33.71
N THR A 194 -8.81 -1.06 -34.35
CA THR A 194 -7.65 -0.32 -33.82
C THR A 194 -7.89 0.18 -32.39
N ALA A 195 -9.11 0.63 -32.08
CA ALA A 195 -9.49 1.07 -30.74
C ALA A 195 -9.48 -0.07 -29.71
N VAL A 196 -9.90 -1.29 -30.11
CA VAL A 196 -9.83 -2.48 -29.26
C VAL A 196 -8.37 -2.88 -29.01
N VAL A 197 -7.53 -2.88 -30.05
CA VAL A 197 -6.09 -3.17 -29.92
C VAL A 197 -5.43 -2.21 -28.95
N TRP A 198 -5.67 -0.90 -29.08
CA TRP A 198 -5.11 0.10 -28.16
C TRP A 198 -5.54 -0.11 -26.71
N ARG A 199 -6.76 -0.58 -26.44
CA ARG A 199 -7.19 -0.93 -25.09
C ARG A 199 -6.39 -2.10 -24.52
N TYR A 200 -6.12 -3.12 -25.33
CA TYR A 200 -5.27 -4.25 -24.92
C TYR A 200 -3.81 -3.84 -24.71
N VAL A 201 -3.26 -2.97 -25.58
CA VAL A 201 -1.91 -2.40 -25.40
C VAL A 201 -1.84 -1.58 -24.10
N LEU A 202 -2.78 -0.65 -23.88
CA LEU A 202 -2.81 0.15 -22.65
C LEU A 202 -3.02 -0.70 -21.41
N SER A 203 -3.80 -1.79 -21.49
CA SER A 203 -3.90 -2.78 -20.42
C SER A 203 -2.53 -3.38 -20.10
N GLY A 204 -1.81 -3.87 -21.10
CA GLY A 204 -0.48 -4.43 -20.92
C GLY A 204 0.55 -3.44 -20.39
N LEU A 205 0.52 -2.19 -20.85
CA LEU A 205 1.36 -1.11 -20.31
C LEU A 205 1.07 -0.84 -18.83
N CYS A 206 -0.21 -0.81 -18.42
CA CYS A 206 -0.58 -0.65 -17.02
C CYS A 206 -0.08 -1.82 -16.16
N LEU A 207 -0.25 -3.07 -16.63
CA LEU A 207 0.23 -4.26 -15.91
C LEU A 207 1.76 -4.30 -15.81
N GLY A 208 2.47 -4.01 -16.90
CA GLY A 208 3.93 -3.94 -16.93
C GLY A 208 4.47 -2.82 -16.05
N THR A 209 3.81 -1.66 -16.03
CA THR A 209 4.17 -0.56 -15.15
C THR A 209 3.92 -0.93 -13.68
N ALA A 210 2.81 -1.61 -13.37
CA ALA A 210 2.54 -2.10 -12.03
C ALA A 210 3.65 -3.04 -11.53
N TYR A 211 4.28 -3.82 -12.40
CA TYR A 211 5.43 -4.67 -12.08
C TYR A 211 6.66 -3.86 -11.61
N LEU A 212 6.89 -2.67 -12.18
CA LEU A 212 7.97 -1.77 -11.75
C LEU A 212 7.76 -1.24 -10.33
N PHE A 213 6.50 -1.12 -9.89
CA PHE A 213 6.16 -0.90 -8.48
C PHE A 213 6.30 -2.20 -7.69
N ARG A 214 5.70 -3.30 -8.15
CA ARG A 214 5.64 -4.56 -7.40
C ARG A 214 5.67 -5.79 -8.29
N ILE A 215 6.63 -6.69 -8.06
CA ILE A 215 6.71 -7.99 -8.75
C ILE A 215 5.41 -8.81 -8.60
N GLU A 216 4.67 -8.60 -7.51
CA GLU A 216 3.37 -9.22 -7.25
C GLU A 216 2.29 -8.80 -8.26
N ALA A 217 2.49 -7.74 -9.04
CA ALA A 217 1.62 -7.39 -10.16
C ALA A 217 1.49 -8.55 -11.16
N GLY A 218 2.52 -9.39 -11.29
CA GLY A 218 2.49 -10.59 -12.12
C GLY A 218 1.36 -11.57 -11.74
N LEU A 219 0.87 -11.54 -10.49
CA LEU A 219 -0.25 -12.37 -10.05
C LEU A 219 -1.55 -12.04 -10.78
N PHE A 220 -1.68 -10.84 -11.34
CA PHE A 220 -2.85 -10.48 -12.14
C PHE A 220 -2.87 -11.16 -13.52
N ALA A 221 -1.78 -11.82 -13.93
CA ALA A 221 -1.82 -12.76 -15.05
C ALA A 221 -2.87 -13.87 -14.81
N LEU A 222 -3.09 -14.27 -13.55
CA LEU A 222 -4.10 -15.26 -13.17
C LEU A 222 -5.52 -14.85 -13.57
N PHE A 223 -5.85 -13.56 -13.51
CA PHE A 223 -7.15 -13.08 -13.99
C PHE A 223 -7.35 -13.43 -15.47
N PHE A 224 -6.38 -13.13 -16.33
CA PHE A 224 -6.48 -13.40 -17.77
C PHE A 224 -6.53 -14.89 -18.07
N VAL A 225 -5.72 -15.70 -17.37
CA VAL A 225 -5.73 -17.16 -17.49
C VAL A 225 -7.10 -17.72 -17.08
N CYS A 226 -7.60 -17.38 -15.89
CA CYS A 226 -8.90 -17.83 -15.43
C CYS A 226 -10.03 -17.34 -16.34
N TRP A 227 -9.95 -16.11 -16.85
CA TRP A 227 -10.90 -15.59 -17.81
C TRP A 227 -10.92 -16.40 -19.10
N PHE A 228 -9.75 -16.69 -19.67
CA PHE A 228 -9.61 -17.53 -20.86
C PHE A 228 -10.18 -18.92 -20.63
N LEU A 229 -9.89 -19.55 -19.49
CA LEU A 229 -10.39 -20.89 -19.18
C LEU A 229 -11.92 -20.93 -19.09
N VAL A 230 -12.55 -19.91 -18.50
CA VAL A 230 -14.01 -19.83 -18.32
C VAL A 230 -14.73 -19.45 -19.60
N HIS A 231 -14.22 -18.47 -20.37
CA HIS A 231 -14.93 -17.92 -21.52
C HIS A 231 -14.41 -18.39 -22.89
N ARG A 232 -13.21 -18.98 -22.94
CA ARG A 232 -12.54 -19.50 -24.15
C ARG A 232 -12.52 -18.50 -25.32
N ARG A 233 -12.38 -17.20 -25.02
CA ARG A 233 -12.47 -16.10 -25.99
C ARG A 233 -11.37 -15.08 -25.77
N SER A 234 -11.12 -14.27 -26.81
CA SER A 234 -10.18 -13.13 -26.78
C SER A 234 -8.72 -13.53 -26.50
N LEU A 235 -8.26 -14.68 -27.03
CA LEU A 235 -6.85 -15.08 -26.89
C LEU A 235 -5.92 -13.99 -27.44
N ALA A 236 -6.25 -13.41 -28.59
CA ALA A 236 -5.47 -12.30 -29.17
C ALA A 236 -5.37 -11.11 -28.19
N GLY A 237 -6.48 -10.68 -27.59
CA GLY A 237 -6.45 -9.58 -26.62
C GLY A 237 -5.62 -9.89 -25.36
N ILE A 238 -5.67 -11.13 -24.88
CA ILE A 238 -4.82 -11.59 -23.76
C ILE A 238 -3.34 -11.58 -24.17
N MET A 239 -3.01 -12.09 -25.36
CA MET A 239 -1.63 -12.11 -25.87
C MET A 239 -1.08 -10.70 -26.08
N ILE A 240 -1.90 -9.76 -26.56
CA ILE A 240 -1.50 -8.34 -26.71
C ILE A 240 -1.22 -7.72 -25.34
N ALA A 241 -2.11 -7.91 -24.36
CA ALA A 241 -1.94 -7.36 -23.02
C ALA A 241 -0.71 -7.95 -22.30
N LEU A 242 -0.60 -9.29 -22.27
CA LEU A 242 0.54 -9.96 -21.62
C LEU A 242 1.85 -9.71 -22.38
N GLY A 243 1.82 -9.71 -23.71
CA GLY A 243 2.99 -9.41 -24.54
C GLY A 243 3.50 -7.99 -24.31
N THR A 244 2.62 -6.99 -24.27
CA THR A 244 3.00 -5.60 -23.98
C THR A 244 3.54 -5.45 -22.55
N SER A 245 2.93 -6.14 -21.57
CA SER A 245 3.47 -6.19 -20.20
C SER A 245 4.87 -6.82 -20.15
N ALA A 246 5.10 -7.88 -20.92
CA ALA A 246 6.38 -8.55 -21.01
C ALA A 246 7.45 -7.67 -21.66
N VAL A 247 7.09 -6.77 -22.58
CA VAL A 247 8.02 -5.76 -23.12
C VAL A 247 8.51 -4.81 -22.03
N VAL A 248 7.62 -4.27 -21.19
CA VAL A 248 8.01 -3.37 -20.09
C VAL A 248 8.94 -4.09 -19.10
N VAL A 249 8.59 -5.32 -18.72
CA VAL A 249 9.42 -6.17 -17.86
C VAL A 249 10.76 -6.45 -18.53
N GLY A 250 10.76 -6.78 -19.82
CA GLY A 250 11.94 -7.05 -20.62
C GLY A 250 12.89 -5.86 -20.65
N ILE A 251 12.38 -4.63 -20.83
CA ILE A 251 13.17 -3.40 -20.77
C ILE A 251 13.87 -3.25 -19.42
N GLU A 252 13.16 -3.47 -18.29
CA GLU A 252 13.78 -3.40 -16.96
C GLU A 252 14.93 -4.41 -16.82
N ASN A 253 14.71 -5.66 -17.26
CA ASN A 253 15.71 -6.71 -17.19
C ASN A 253 16.91 -6.43 -18.12
N LEU A 254 16.70 -5.84 -19.30
CA LEU A 254 17.78 -5.41 -20.18
C LEU A 254 18.63 -4.28 -19.55
N VAL A 255 17.98 -3.34 -18.84
CA VAL A 255 18.70 -2.31 -18.08
C VAL A 255 19.56 -2.96 -17.00
N TYR A 256 19.02 -3.90 -16.21
CA TYR A 256 19.84 -4.59 -15.21
C TYR A 256 20.93 -5.47 -15.81
N TRP A 257 20.71 -6.07 -16.98
CA TRP A 257 21.77 -6.79 -17.69
C TRP A 257 22.93 -5.86 -18.06
N ASN A 258 22.63 -4.66 -18.55
CA ASN A 258 23.65 -3.66 -18.87
C ASN A 258 24.41 -3.17 -17.62
N LEU A 259 23.70 -2.99 -16.50
CA LEU A 259 24.30 -2.48 -15.26
C LEU A 259 25.07 -3.53 -14.46
N HIS A 260 24.59 -4.78 -14.41
CA HIS A 260 25.07 -5.82 -13.50
C HIS A 260 25.55 -7.10 -14.19
N GLY A 261 25.42 -7.20 -15.52
CA GLY A 261 25.74 -8.42 -16.26
C GLY A 261 24.74 -9.57 -16.07
N GLU A 262 23.61 -9.33 -15.38
CA GLU A 262 22.60 -10.35 -15.07
C GLU A 262 21.19 -9.92 -15.52
N LEU A 263 20.55 -10.71 -16.39
CA LEU A 263 19.22 -10.38 -16.92
C LEU A 263 18.14 -10.38 -15.82
N LEU A 264 18.09 -11.41 -14.98
CA LEU A 264 17.07 -11.58 -13.93
C LEU A 264 17.56 -11.06 -12.57
N TYR A 265 18.42 -10.04 -12.58
CA TYR A 265 19.08 -9.51 -11.39
C TYR A 265 18.10 -9.16 -10.26
N ARG A 266 17.01 -8.44 -10.57
CA ARG A 266 15.97 -8.08 -9.59
C ARG A 266 15.35 -9.32 -8.94
N LEU A 267 15.03 -10.36 -9.71
CA LEU A 267 14.43 -11.57 -9.16
C LEU A 267 15.41 -12.31 -8.25
N LYS A 268 16.68 -12.44 -8.67
CA LYS A 268 17.75 -13.06 -7.88
C LYS A 268 17.98 -12.30 -6.58
N ALA A 269 18.08 -10.97 -6.65
CA ALA A 269 18.23 -10.11 -5.50
C ALA A 269 17.02 -10.28 -4.55
N VAL A 270 15.79 -10.33 -5.10
CA VAL A 270 14.55 -10.55 -4.34
C VAL A 270 14.52 -11.89 -3.64
N SER A 271 14.87 -12.96 -4.34
CA SER A 271 14.96 -14.28 -3.74
C SER A 271 16.05 -14.37 -2.68
N GLY A 272 17.21 -13.72 -2.90
CA GLY A 272 18.35 -13.74 -1.99
C GLY A 272 18.03 -13.09 -0.66
N GLY A 273 17.50 -11.86 -0.69
CA GLY A 273 17.11 -11.16 0.54
C GLY A 273 16.00 -11.86 1.32
N PHE A 274 15.06 -12.54 0.64
CA PHE A 274 14.07 -13.35 1.35
C PHE A 274 14.65 -14.63 1.96
N ALA A 275 15.65 -15.26 1.33
CA ALA A 275 16.30 -16.43 1.89
C ALA A 275 17.04 -16.10 3.20
N GLU A 276 17.76 -14.98 3.21
CA GLU A 276 18.49 -14.45 4.37
C GLU A 276 17.54 -14.07 5.53
N ILE A 277 16.47 -13.32 5.24
CA ILE A 277 15.45 -13.00 6.27
C ILE A 277 14.81 -14.28 6.83
N ASN A 278 14.68 -15.33 6.01
CA ASN A 278 14.07 -16.57 6.44
C ASN A 278 14.98 -17.45 7.29
N SER A 279 16.31 -17.38 7.13
CA SER A 279 17.25 -18.14 7.96
C SER A 279 17.31 -17.59 9.39
N ASP A 280 17.25 -16.26 9.53
CA ASP A 280 17.59 -15.60 10.80
C ASP A 280 16.37 -15.45 11.74
N LEU A 281 15.15 -15.43 11.19
CA LEU A 281 13.92 -15.14 11.94
C LEU A 281 12.97 -16.34 12.09
N SER A 282 13.52 -17.56 12.19
CA SER A 282 12.73 -18.80 12.20
C SER A 282 11.63 -18.84 13.28
N GLU A 283 11.82 -18.17 14.42
CA GLU A 283 10.86 -18.21 15.53
C GLU A 283 9.81 -17.06 15.49
N ALA A 284 10.23 -15.79 15.41
CA ALA A 284 9.30 -14.64 15.46
C ALA A 284 8.45 -14.47 14.19
N ILE A 285 8.97 -14.81 13.01
CA ILE A 285 8.24 -14.69 11.73
C ILE A 285 7.26 -15.85 11.50
N SER A 286 7.41 -16.98 12.20
CA SER A 286 6.52 -18.15 12.05
C SER A 286 5.03 -17.76 12.16
N SER A 287 4.71 -16.81 13.06
CA SER A 287 3.36 -16.27 13.24
C SER A 287 2.84 -15.48 12.03
N LYS A 288 3.67 -14.61 11.42
CA LYS A 288 3.33 -13.74 10.27
C LYS A 288 3.22 -14.50 8.94
N LYS A 289 3.71 -15.74 8.89
CA LYS A 289 3.65 -16.63 7.73
C LYS A 289 2.42 -17.53 7.69
N SER A 290 1.62 -17.57 8.77
CA SER A 290 0.44 -18.41 8.82
C SER A 290 -0.59 -17.98 7.77
N PRO A 291 -1.19 -18.91 7.00
CA PRO A 291 -2.36 -18.62 6.15
C PRO A 291 -3.52 -17.98 6.94
N MET A 292 -3.58 -18.23 8.25
CA MET A 292 -4.57 -17.63 9.15
C MET A 292 -4.32 -16.15 9.41
N GLU A 293 -3.16 -15.57 9.06
CA GLU A 293 -2.87 -14.18 9.39
C GLU A 293 -3.80 -13.20 8.65
N TYR A 294 -4.24 -13.47 7.43
CA TYR A 294 -5.26 -12.62 6.79
C TYR A 294 -6.66 -12.82 7.36
N ILE A 295 -7.01 -14.04 7.74
CA ILE A 295 -8.26 -14.27 8.48
C ILE A 295 -8.22 -13.48 9.79
N ARG A 296 -7.09 -13.52 10.49
CA ARG A 296 -6.88 -12.72 11.69
C ARG A 296 -6.89 -11.23 11.41
N ALA A 297 -6.29 -10.78 10.32
CA ALA A 297 -6.32 -9.38 9.94
C ALA A 297 -7.76 -8.90 9.68
N ILE A 298 -8.55 -9.68 8.95
CA ILE A 298 -9.94 -9.34 8.60
C ILE A 298 -10.85 -9.32 9.83
N PHE A 299 -10.76 -10.34 10.69
CA PHE A 299 -11.71 -10.51 11.80
C PHE A 299 -11.22 -9.97 13.15
N PHE A 300 -9.90 -9.96 13.40
CA PHE A 300 -9.31 -9.59 14.69
C PHE A 300 -8.42 -8.33 14.64
N LYS A 301 -8.02 -7.86 13.45
CA LYS A 301 -7.34 -6.56 13.27
C LYS A 301 -8.11 -5.65 12.29
N PRO A 302 -9.43 -5.45 12.47
CA PRO A 302 -10.25 -4.69 11.54
C PRO A 302 -9.88 -3.21 11.47
N VAL A 303 -8.99 -2.74 12.36
CA VAL A 303 -8.56 -1.34 12.46
C VAL A 303 -8.06 -0.79 11.12
N GLU A 304 -7.25 -1.55 10.37
CA GLU A 304 -6.75 -1.10 9.06
C GLU A 304 -7.72 -1.39 7.91
N LEU A 305 -8.53 -2.45 8.00
CA LEU A 305 -9.39 -2.92 6.91
C LEU A 305 -10.83 -2.39 6.98
N GLY A 306 -11.23 -1.85 8.12
CA GLY A 306 -12.60 -1.45 8.44
C GLY A 306 -13.61 -2.61 8.43
N VAL A 307 -14.87 -2.25 8.58
CA VAL A 307 -16.01 -3.18 8.46
C VAL A 307 -16.17 -3.69 7.01
N HIS A 308 -15.61 -2.96 6.04
CA HIS A 308 -15.64 -3.31 4.62
C HIS A 308 -15.23 -4.76 4.37
N TRP A 309 -14.04 -5.19 4.81
CA TRP A 309 -13.51 -6.52 4.50
C TRP A 309 -14.29 -7.68 5.12
N VAL A 310 -14.92 -7.45 6.28
CA VAL A 310 -15.82 -8.42 6.91
C VAL A 310 -17.04 -8.66 6.00
N LEU A 311 -17.52 -7.63 5.30
CA LEU A 311 -18.67 -7.71 4.40
C LEU A 311 -18.32 -8.09 2.96
N ILE A 312 -17.08 -7.85 2.51
CA ILE A 312 -16.62 -8.24 1.17
C ILE A 312 -16.73 -9.76 0.97
N LEU A 313 -16.32 -10.57 1.95
CA LEU A 313 -16.35 -12.03 1.83
C LEU A 313 -17.77 -12.60 1.61
N PRO A 314 -18.78 -12.30 2.45
CA PRO A 314 -20.15 -12.75 2.21
C PRO A 314 -20.73 -12.14 0.92
N ALA A 315 -20.41 -10.88 0.57
CA ALA A 315 -20.87 -10.30 -0.68
C ALA A 315 -20.28 -10.99 -1.92
N ALA A 316 -19.02 -11.41 -1.88
CA ALA A 316 -18.39 -12.20 -2.92
C ALA A 316 -19.05 -13.60 -3.04
N ALA A 317 -19.38 -14.23 -1.90
CA ALA A 317 -20.11 -15.50 -1.89
C ALA A 317 -21.53 -15.35 -2.48
N VAL A 318 -22.31 -14.36 -2.05
CA VAL A 318 -23.64 -14.07 -2.61
C VAL A 318 -23.55 -13.79 -4.11
N SER A 319 -22.55 -13.02 -4.54
CA SER A 319 -22.34 -12.70 -5.95
C SER A 319 -21.95 -13.92 -6.80
N PHE A 320 -21.25 -14.89 -6.21
CA PHE A 320 -20.94 -16.18 -6.85
C PHE A 320 -22.22 -16.98 -7.15
N PHE A 321 -23.15 -17.04 -6.19
CA PHE A 321 -24.42 -17.76 -6.38
C PHE A 321 -25.44 -17.02 -7.25
N ALA A 322 -25.40 -15.69 -7.27
CA ALA A 322 -26.33 -14.87 -8.04
C ALA A 322 -26.16 -14.94 -9.58
N ARG A 323 -25.14 -15.66 -10.09
CA ARG A 323 -24.85 -15.96 -11.51
C ARG A 323 -25.13 -14.81 -12.49
N GLY A 324 -24.08 -14.13 -12.94
CA GLY A 324 -24.21 -13.18 -14.06
C GLY A 324 -22.86 -12.84 -14.67
N ARG A 325 -22.80 -12.74 -16.01
CA ARG A 325 -21.54 -12.55 -16.77
C ARG A 325 -20.71 -11.37 -16.26
N ARG A 326 -21.36 -10.25 -15.91
CA ARG A 326 -20.71 -9.05 -15.36
C ARG A 326 -20.13 -9.29 -13.95
N ARG A 327 -20.80 -10.08 -13.11
CA ARG A 327 -20.30 -10.51 -11.78
C ARG A 327 -19.16 -11.51 -11.92
N THR A 328 -19.22 -12.41 -12.90
CA THR A 328 -18.14 -13.38 -13.19
C THR A 328 -16.81 -12.68 -13.43
N ALA A 329 -16.78 -11.56 -14.16
CA ALA A 329 -15.55 -10.78 -14.35
C ALA A 329 -14.93 -10.31 -13.02
N LEU A 330 -15.75 -9.76 -12.13
CA LEU A 330 -15.30 -9.27 -10.82
C LEU A 330 -14.86 -10.42 -9.90
N LEU A 331 -15.55 -11.57 -9.96
CA LEU A 331 -15.19 -12.77 -9.20
C LEU A 331 -13.87 -13.38 -9.68
N LEU A 332 -13.64 -13.43 -11.00
CA LEU A 332 -12.37 -13.90 -11.57
C LEU A 332 -11.22 -12.92 -11.35
N TRP A 333 -11.52 -11.64 -11.12
CA TRP A 333 -10.53 -10.66 -10.68
C TRP A 333 -10.23 -10.83 -9.18
N PHE A 334 -11.26 -10.99 -8.35
CA PHE A 334 -11.13 -11.11 -6.90
C PHE A 334 -10.48 -12.44 -6.47
N TRP A 335 -11.10 -13.58 -6.80
CA TRP A 335 -10.78 -14.87 -6.16
C TRP A 335 -9.40 -15.43 -6.49
N PRO A 336 -8.94 -15.50 -7.75
CA PRO A 336 -7.61 -16.06 -8.05
C PRO A 336 -6.49 -15.31 -7.34
N VAL A 337 -6.56 -13.98 -7.34
CA VAL A 337 -5.55 -13.14 -6.68
C VAL A 337 -5.69 -13.23 -5.16
N ALA A 338 -6.92 -13.20 -4.62
CA ALA A 338 -7.13 -13.35 -3.18
C ALA A 338 -6.65 -14.71 -2.68
N LEU A 339 -7.00 -15.81 -3.34
CA LEU A 339 -6.57 -17.16 -2.96
C LEU A 339 -5.04 -17.29 -3.00
N TYR A 340 -4.37 -16.71 -4.01
CA TYR A 340 -2.92 -16.67 -4.02
C TYR A 340 -2.36 -15.81 -2.87
N LEU A 341 -2.95 -14.66 -2.58
CA LEU A 341 -2.51 -13.85 -1.45
C LEU A 341 -2.67 -14.61 -0.12
N PHE A 342 -3.72 -15.42 0.06
CA PHE A 342 -3.93 -16.20 1.28
C PHE A 342 -3.04 -17.45 1.36
N PHE A 343 -2.92 -18.20 0.26
CA PHE A 343 -2.36 -19.56 0.26
C PHE A 343 -1.22 -19.77 -0.73
N GLY A 344 -0.76 -18.73 -1.41
CA GLY A 344 0.30 -18.79 -2.40
C GLY A 344 1.69 -18.93 -1.78
N SER A 345 2.65 -19.26 -2.64
CA SER A 345 4.06 -19.46 -2.31
C SER A 345 4.95 -18.45 -3.03
N TRP A 346 6.06 -18.05 -2.41
CA TRP A 346 7.14 -17.31 -3.07
C TRP A 346 8.09 -18.21 -3.86
N SER A 347 8.08 -19.51 -3.59
CA SER A 347 8.91 -20.49 -4.29
C SER A 347 8.06 -21.48 -5.08
N LEU A 348 8.56 -21.85 -6.25
CA LEU A 348 7.98 -22.87 -7.12
C LEU A 348 8.43 -24.29 -6.74
N SER A 349 9.56 -24.44 -6.04
CA SER A 349 10.12 -25.74 -5.65
C SER A 349 9.72 -26.18 -4.24
N GLN A 350 9.41 -25.23 -3.37
CA GLN A 350 8.98 -25.48 -1.99
C GLN A 350 7.93 -24.47 -1.58
N TYR A 351 7.03 -24.87 -0.67
CA TYR A 351 6.01 -23.96 -0.15
C TYR A 351 6.65 -22.95 0.82
N VAL A 352 6.87 -21.72 0.34
CA VAL A 352 7.32 -20.59 1.15
C VAL A 352 6.16 -19.61 1.22
N PRO A 353 5.36 -19.59 2.30
CA PRO A 353 4.17 -18.77 2.37
C PRO A 353 4.51 -17.30 2.12
N THR A 354 3.66 -16.62 1.36
CA THR A 354 3.87 -15.19 1.12
C THR A 354 3.80 -14.39 2.42
N THR A 355 4.64 -13.37 2.56
CA THR A 355 4.55 -12.42 3.67
C THR A 355 3.15 -11.81 3.69
N LYS A 356 2.50 -11.83 4.85
CA LYS A 356 1.14 -11.31 5.01
C LYS A 356 1.22 -9.91 5.62
N ASN A 357 0.64 -8.93 4.94
CA ASN A 357 0.44 -7.60 5.47
C ASN A 357 -0.91 -7.08 4.97
N PRO A 358 -1.79 -6.54 5.83
CA PRO A 358 -3.14 -6.10 5.43
C PRO A 358 -3.14 -5.20 4.19
N ARG A 359 -2.11 -4.37 4.01
CA ARG A 359 -1.98 -3.52 2.82
C ARG A 359 -1.98 -4.27 1.49
N TYR A 360 -1.54 -5.53 1.45
CA TYR A 360 -1.51 -6.33 0.21
C TYR A 360 -2.91 -6.71 -0.26
N LEU A 361 -3.91 -6.68 0.62
CA LEU A 361 -5.31 -6.85 0.25
C LEU A 361 -5.83 -5.69 -0.60
N MET A 362 -5.11 -4.56 -0.69
CA MET A 362 -5.48 -3.45 -1.59
C MET A 362 -5.65 -3.91 -3.04
N ASN A 363 -4.79 -4.84 -3.50
CA ASN A 363 -4.82 -5.43 -4.84
C ASN A 363 -6.15 -6.08 -5.22
N VAL A 364 -6.90 -6.58 -4.23
CA VAL A 364 -8.22 -7.21 -4.41
C VAL A 364 -9.36 -6.40 -3.80
N SER A 365 -9.06 -5.22 -3.24
CA SER A 365 -10.07 -4.40 -2.57
C SER A 365 -11.04 -3.78 -3.57
N VAL A 366 -10.58 -3.33 -4.74
CA VAL A 366 -11.47 -2.76 -5.79
C VAL A 366 -12.56 -3.76 -6.21
N PRO A 367 -12.25 -4.96 -6.73
CA PRO A 367 -13.31 -5.90 -7.12
C PRO A 367 -14.14 -6.35 -5.92
N GLY A 368 -13.54 -6.50 -4.73
CA GLY A 368 -14.27 -6.84 -3.51
C GLY A 368 -15.31 -5.78 -3.11
N LEU A 369 -14.93 -4.50 -3.11
CA LEU A 369 -15.82 -3.38 -2.81
C LEU A 369 -16.91 -3.20 -3.88
N VAL A 370 -16.61 -3.49 -5.14
CA VAL A 370 -17.63 -3.49 -6.20
C VAL A 370 -18.66 -4.61 -6.01
N LEU A 371 -18.21 -5.81 -5.61
CA LEU A 371 -19.13 -6.92 -5.29
C LEU A 371 -20.02 -6.57 -4.07
N LEU A 372 -19.44 -5.97 -3.03
CA LEU A 372 -20.18 -5.46 -1.88
C LEU A 372 -21.21 -4.39 -2.29
N ALA A 373 -20.78 -3.41 -3.10
CA ALA A 373 -21.65 -2.36 -3.62
C ALA A 373 -22.80 -2.93 -4.45
N GLY A 374 -22.56 -3.99 -5.25
CA GLY A 374 -23.59 -4.67 -6.02
C GLY A 374 -24.68 -5.27 -5.13
N VAL A 375 -24.28 -5.98 -4.07
CA VAL A 375 -25.23 -6.55 -3.09
C VAL A 375 -26.01 -5.46 -2.36
N LEU A 376 -25.35 -4.39 -1.93
CA LEU A 376 -26.01 -3.25 -1.27
C LEU A 376 -26.98 -2.53 -2.22
N SER A 377 -26.59 -2.33 -3.48
CA SER A 377 -27.44 -1.73 -4.50
C SER A 377 -28.69 -2.57 -4.73
N ASP A 378 -28.55 -3.89 -4.85
CA ASP A 378 -29.68 -4.81 -5.01
C ASP A 378 -30.65 -4.74 -3.82
N LEU A 379 -30.13 -4.61 -2.59
CA LEU A 379 -30.96 -4.46 -1.39
C LEU A 379 -31.70 -3.11 -1.37
N ILE A 380 -31.01 -2.02 -1.71
CA ILE A 380 -31.57 -0.66 -1.73
C ILE A 380 -32.67 -0.50 -2.80
N GLN A 381 -32.55 -1.21 -3.92
CA GLN A 381 -33.55 -1.17 -5.00
C GLN A 381 -34.81 -1.99 -4.71
N ARG A 382 -34.80 -2.87 -3.69
CA ARG A 382 -36.00 -3.59 -3.25
C ARG A 382 -36.98 -2.67 -2.50
N HIS A 383 -38.19 -3.16 -2.23
CA HIS A 383 -39.19 -2.43 -1.46
C HIS A 383 -39.19 -2.82 0.03
N GLY A 384 -39.80 -1.97 0.88
CA GLY A 384 -40.05 -2.27 2.29
C GLY A 384 -38.78 -2.35 3.16
N ASN A 385 -38.74 -3.36 4.03
CA ASN A 385 -37.68 -3.51 5.05
C ASN A 385 -36.29 -3.78 4.46
N LEU A 386 -36.20 -4.42 3.28
CA LEU A 386 -34.91 -4.72 2.63
C LEU A 386 -34.20 -3.45 2.15
N LYS A 387 -34.94 -2.45 1.67
CA LYS A 387 -34.38 -1.14 1.32
C LYS A 387 -33.75 -0.45 2.53
N ARG A 388 -34.49 -0.45 3.65
CA ARG A 388 -34.01 0.12 4.92
C ARG A 388 -32.75 -0.61 5.39
N LEU A 389 -32.74 -1.94 5.32
CA LEU A 389 -31.58 -2.76 5.64
C LEU A 389 -30.37 -2.41 4.77
N GLY A 390 -30.56 -2.23 3.46
CA GLY A 390 -29.48 -1.82 2.55
C GLY A 390 -28.87 -0.47 2.92
N HIS A 391 -29.69 0.54 3.22
CA HIS A 391 -29.21 1.84 3.70
C HIS A 391 -28.51 1.76 5.06
N ILE A 392 -29.07 1.02 6.01
CA ILE A 392 -28.46 0.81 7.35
C ILE A 392 -27.12 0.10 7.22
N ALA A 393 -27.04 -0.94 6.38
CA ALA A 393 -25.80 -1.67 6.14
C ALA A 393 -24.72 -0.77 5.52
N LEU A 394 -25.08 0.04 4.51
CA LEU A 394 -24.16 1.01 3.91
C LEU A 394 -23.67 2.04 4.93
N ALA A 395 -24.59 2.68 5.65
CA ALA A 395 -24.26 3.70 6.66
C ALA A 395 -23.42 3.10 7.81
N GLY A 396 -23.78 1.91 8.30
CA GLY A 396 -23.03 1.19 9.33
C GLY A 396 -21.64 0.78 8.87
N THR A 397 -21.47 0.38 7.60
CA THR A 397 -20.16 0.07 7.02
C THR A 397 -19.27 1.30 7.02
N ILE A 398 -19.79 2.44 6.56
CA ILE A 398 -19.05 3.71 6.49
C ILE A 398 -18.70 4.19 7.91
N ALA A 399 -19.71 4.36 8.77
CA ALA A 399 -19.52 4.87 10.12
C ALA A 399 -18.60 3.98 10.98
N GLY A 400 -18.82 2.66 10.95
CA GLY A 400 -17.98 1.71 11.66
C GLY A 400 -16.54 1.70 11.15
N SER A 401 -16.33 1.85 9.84
CA SER A 401 -14.99 1.91 9.26
C SER A 401 -14.27 3.21 9.57
N LEU A 402 -14.95 4.36 9.55
CA LEU A 402 -14.37 5.64 9.94
C LEU A 402 -14.02 5.69 11.44
N LEU A 403 -14.81 5.04 12.30
CA LEU A 403 -14.47 4.88 13.71
C LEU A 403 -13.17 4.08 13.88
N LEU A 404 -13.04 2.95 13.19
CA LEU A 404 -11.83 2.12 13.22
C LEU A 404 -10.62 2.85 12.62
N LEU A 405 -10.83 3.64 11.57
CA LEU A 405 -9.80 4.48 10.95
C LEU A 405 -9.20 5.48 11.94
N ASN A 406 -9.99 6.09 12.81
CA ASN A 406 -9.46 7.02 13.83
C ASN A 406 -8.41 6.34 14.71
N LEU A 407 -8.67 5.10 15.12
CA LEU A 407 -7.73 4.31 15.94
C LEU A 407 -6.47 3.96 15.15
N ALA A 408 -6.63 3.57 13.87
CA ALA A 408 -5.52 3.24 12.99
C ALA A 408 -4.62 4.46 12.72
N TRP A 409 -5.24 5.61 12.48
CA TRP A 409 -4.55 6.86 12.17
C TRP A 409 -3.74 7.35 13.36
N ILE A 410 -4.31 7.39 14.56
CA ILE A 410 -3.58 7.76 15.79
C ILE A 410 -2.31 6.90 15.92
N TYR A 411 -2.46 5.58 15.85
CA TYR A 411 -1.34 4.64 15.96
C TYR A 411 -0.26 4.85 14.89
N ARG A 412 -0.65 5.16 13.64
CA ARG A 412 0.28 5.33 12.53
C ARG A 412 0.99 6.68 12.55
N TRP A 413 0.24 7.75 12.82
CA TRP A 413 0.75 9.12 12.86
C TRP A 413 1.83 9.29 13.95
N GLU A 414 1.68 8.57 15.06
CA GLU A 414 2.62 8.57 16.17
C GLU A 414 4.00 7.99 15.84
N ASN A 415 4.12 7.15 14.80
CA ASN A 415 5.40 6.49 14.49
C ASN A 415 6.53 7.46 14.12
N ALA A 416 6.20 8.67 13.69
CA ALA A 416 7.16 9.73 13.39
C ALA A 416 6.87 11.01 14.20
N GLY A 417 5.95 10.94 15.18
CA GLY A 417 5.47 12.09 15.93
C GLY A 417 6.58 12.77 16.72
N GLY A 418 7.42 11.98 17.39
CA GLY A 418 8.58 12.48 18.12
C GLY A 418 9.60 13.19 17.23
N CYS A 419 10.04 12.53 16.17
CA CYS A 419 10.94 13.15 15.18
C CYS A 419 10.35 14.40 14.51
N ARG A 420 9.03 14.46 14.29
CA ARG A 420 8.37 15.66 13.73
C ARG A 420 8.46 16.84 14.71
N ILE A 421 8.17 16.60 15.99
CA ILE A 421 8.31 17.62 17.06
C ILE A 421 9.76 18.12 17.14
N ALA A 422 10.74 17.20 17.12
CA ALA A 422 12.15 17.57 17.15
C ALA A 422 12.55 18.39 15.90
N ALA A 423 12.09 17.99 14.71
CA ALA A 423 12.35 18.74 13.48
C ALA A 423 11.76 20.15 13.51
N ASP A 424 10.53 20.30 14.01
CA ASP A 424 9.89 21.61 14.15
C ASP A 424 10.63 22.51 15.16
N PHE A 425 11.10 21.95 16.28
CA PHE A 425 11.96 22.67 17.22
C PHE A 425 13.26 23.13 16.55
N ILE A 426 13.97 22.24 15.85
CA ILE A 426 15.23 22.57 15.16
C ILE A 426 15.03 23.68 14.11
N ARG A 427 13.92 23.66 13.37
CA ARG A 427 13.58 24.73 12.42
C ARG A 427 13.33 26.07 13.10
N GLN A 428 12.65 26.07 14.25
CA GLN A 428 12.39 27.28 15.02
C GLN A 428 13.70 27.89 15.55
N GLU A 429 14.60 27.06 16.09
CA GLU A 429 15.92 27.51 16.56
C GLU A 429 16.79 28.03 15.41
N ALA A 430 16.74 27.38 14.24
CA ALA A 430 17.43 27.85 13.03
C ALA A 430 16.88 29.20 12.54
N ALA A 431 15.55 29.36 12.56
CA ALA A 431 14.89 30.62 12.20
C ALA A 431 15.18 31.74 13.19
N ALA A 432 15.43 31.41 14.47
CA ALA A 432 15.86 32.35 15.50
C ALA A 432 17.34 32.77 15.37
N GLY A 433 18.11 32.14 14.47
CA GLY A 433 19.52 32.46 14.23
C GLY A 433 20.49 31.88 15.26
N HIS A 434 20.07 30.87 16.05
CA HIS A 434 20.97 30.21 16.98
C HIS A 434 21.99 29.35 16.21
N GLN A 435 23.28 29.60 16.45
CA GLN A 435 24.38 28.90 15.75
C GLN A 435 24.33 27.38 15.93
N GLU A 436 23.89 26.91 17.11
CA GLU A 436 23.72 25.48 17.42
C GLU A 436 22.79 24.79 16.41
N ALA A 437 21.75 25.48 15.92
CA ALA A 437 20.81 24.95 14.93
C ALA A 437 21.43 24.71 13.55
N SER A 438 22.64 25.21 13.30
CA SER A 438 23.40 24.96 12.06
C SER A 438 24.27 23.70 12.11
N GLN A 439 24.50 23.11 13.30
CA GLN A 439 25.36 21.94 13.49
C GLN A 439 24.73 20.62 12.94
N PRO A 440 25.55 19.57 12.67
CA PRO A 440 25.03 18.26 12.27
C PRO A 440 24.06 17.68 13.30
N ILE A 441 23.07 16.94 12.81
CA ILE A 441 22.06 16.28 13.64
C ILE A 441 22.42 14.80 13.74
N PHE A 442 22.51 14.30 14.96
CA PHE A 442 22.80 12.91 15.29
C PHE A 442 21.57 12.27 15.90
N ALA A 443 21.24 11.06 15.49
CA ALA A 443 20.15 10.30 16.09
C ALA A 443 20.38 8.79 15.93
N GLU A 444 19.59 7.98 16.63
CA GLU A 444 19.49 6.55 16.34
C GLU A 444 19.13 6.33 14.85
N HIS A 445 19.58 5.22 14.26
CA HIS A 445 19.42 4.91 12.83
C HIS A 445 18.06 5.27 12.23
N TYR A 446 16.96 4.78 12.80
CA TYR A 446 15.61 5.05 12.28
C TYR A 446 15.16 6.49 12.49
N SER A 447 15.48 7.05 13.66
CA SER A 447 15.22 8.46 13.94
C SER A 447 15.94 9.37 12.95
N ALA A 448 17.20 9.07 12.63
CA ALA A 448 18.00 9.80 11.64
C ALA A 448 17.37 9.72 10.24
N LEU A 449 16.91 8.54 9.82
CA LEU A 449 16.25 8.39 8.52
C LEU A 449 14.92 9.16 8.44
N ILE A 450 14.14 9.22 9.53
CA ILE A 450 12.90 10.01 9.61
C ILE A 450 13.23 11.50 9.61
N LEU A 451 14.19 11.92 10.43
CA LEU A 451 14.63 13.32 10.50
C LEU A 451 15.16 13.80 9.16
N LYS A 452 15.87 12.97 8.38
CA LYS A 452 16.28 13.29 7.01
C LYS A 452 15.10 13.52 6.06
N CYS A 453 13.95 12.90 6.30
CA CYS A 453 12.73 13.18 5.52
C CYS A 453 12.10 14.53 5.89
N PHE A 454 12.20 14.94 7.16
CA PHE A 454 11.68 16.22 7.64
C PHE A 454 12.66 17.37 7.42
N LEU A 455 13.95 17.12 7.46
CA LEU A 455 15.03 18.09 7.36
C LEU A 455 16.00 17.69 6.23
N PRO A 456 15.53 17.52 4.98
CA PRO A 456 16.35 17.04 3.87
C PRO A 456 17.54 17.94 3.53
N GLU A 457 17.48 19.21 3.91
CA GLU A 457 18.54 20.21 3.75
C GLU A 457 19.63 20.15 4.84
N ARG A 458 19.41 19.39 5.91
CA ARG A 458 20.31 19.30 7.07
C ARG A 458 21.20 18.06 6.97
N ASP A 459 22.41 18.17 7.51
CA ASP A 459 23.31 17.02 7.68
C ASP A 459 22.82 16.16 8.84
N VAL A 460 22.02 15.14 8.54
CA VAL A 460 21.49 14.17 9.52
C VAL A 460 22.28 12.87 9.45
N ARG A 461 22.87 12.47 10.56
CA ARG A 461 23.76 11.31 10.71
C ARG A 461 23.18 10.31 11.71
N ALA A 462 23.26 9.04 11.36
CA ALA A 462 22.95 7.96 12.28
C ALA A 462 24.17 7.68 13.18
N VAL A 463 23.95 7.60 14.50
CA VAL A 463 25.01 7.24 15.46
C VAL A 463 25.27 5.74 15.52
N SER A 464 24.30 4.93 15.09
CA SER A 464 24.44 3.52 14.86
C SER A 464 24.14 3.20 13.39
N ILE A 465 25.05 2.48 12.74
CA ILE A 465 24.76 1.87 11.44
C ILE A 465 24.30 0.45 11.73
N HIS A 466 23.03 0.16 11.50
CA HIS A 466 22.55 -1.23 11.57
C HIS A 466 22.46 -1.81 10.17
N ASP A 467 23.45 -2.63 9.84
CA ASP A 467 23.37 -3.57 8.72
C ASP A 467 23.01 -4.95 9.28
N ARG A 468 21.78 -5.40 9.01
CA ARG A 468 21.27 -6.67 9.54
C ARG A 468 21.91 -7.90 8.92
N SER A 469 22.56 -7.80 7.74
CA SER A 469 23.15 -8.98 7.10
C SER A 469 24.47 -9.42 7.68
N ILE A 470 25.20 -8.53 8.36
CA ILE A 470 26.59 -8.80 8.69
C ILE A 470 26.70 -9.52 10.04
N GLY A 471 25.62 -9.59 10.84
CA GLY A 471 25.72 -10.05 12.22
C GLY A 471 26.74 -9.25 13.05
N GLN A 472 27.18 -8.10 12.53
CA GLN A 472 28.08 -7.17 13.16
C GLN A 472 27.28 -5.90 13.43
N ASN A 473 27.40 -5.38 14.65
CA ASN A 473 27.08 -3.98 14.91
C ASN A 473 27.88 -3.18 13.89
N GLY A 474 27.20 -2.57 12.90
CA GLY A 474 27.88 -1.62 12.02
C GLY A 474 28.49 -0.53 12.89
N ALA A 475 29.49 0.18 12.34
CA ALA A 475 30.24 1.19 13.07
C ALA A 475 29.31 2.06 13.92
N THR A 476 29.39 1.88 15.24
CA THR A 476 28.71 2.72 16.21
C THR A 476 29.64 3.88 16.50
N MET A 477 29.14 5.08 16.28
CA MET A 477 29.81 6.27 16.76
C MET A 477 29.80 6.22 18.29
N SER A 478 30.96 6.32 18.91
CA SER A 478 31.10 6.54 20.34
C SER A 478 30.58 7.93 20.71
N ALA A 479 30.16 8.11 21.95
CA ALA A 479 29.66 9.41 22.41
C ALA A 479 30.71 10.53 22.28
N ASP A 480 32.00 10.19 22.43
CA ASP A 480 33.12 11.13 22.34
C ASP A 480 33.45 11.58 20.90
N GLU A 481 33.01 10.82 19.88
CA GLU A 481 33.12 11.23 18.47
C GLU A 481 32.09 12.30 18.10
N ILE A 482 31.00 12.42 18.86
CA ILE A 482 30.00 13.48 18.73
C ILE A 482 30.53 14.70 19.48
N THR A 483 31.40 15.46 18.83
CA THR A 483 32.08 16.61 19.46
C THR A 483 31.28 17.91 19.37
N ASP A 484 30.58 18.14 18.26
CA ASP A 484 29.73 19.30 18.03
C ASP A 484 28.49 18.86 17.23
N GLY A 485 27.29 19.14 17.75
CA GLY A 485 26.07 18.67 17.11
C GLY A 485 24.81 18.75 17.96
N ILE A 486 23.68 18.49 17.30
CA ILE A 486 22.39 18.27 17.93
C ILE A 486 22.15 16.76 18.01
N VAL A 487 21.90 16.21 19.20
CA VAL A 487 21.52 14.81 19.35
C VAL A 487 20.02 14.71 19.63
N VAL A 488 19.29 13.99 18.78
CA VAL A 488 17.87 13.71 18.95
C VAL A 488 17.70 12.28 19.44
N VAL A 489 17.05 12.15 20.60
CA VAL A 489 16.72 10.86 21.22
C VAL A 489 15.21 10.71 21.24
N ASP A 490 14.70 9.77 20.45
CA ASP A 490 13.30 9.34 20.44
C ASP A 490 13.21 7.95 21.08
N GLU A 491 12.94 7.91 22.38
CA GLU A 491 12.90 6.65 23.15
C GLU A 491 11.82 5.69 22.63
N PHE A 492 10.71 6.21 22.11
CA PHE A 492 9.65 5.40 21.53
C PHE A 492 10.14 4.63 20.30
N ILE A 493 10.85 5.32 19.39
CA ILE A 493 11.44 4.69 18.20
C ILE A 493 12.47 3.66 18.64
N ILE A 494 13.39 4.01 19.55
CA ILE A 494 14.41 3.08 20.06
C ILE A 494 13.75 1.80 20.60
N ASP A 495 12.75 1.93 21.48
CA ASP A 495 12.07 0.77 22.09
C ASP A 495 11.30 -0.06 21.07
N LYS A 496 10.57 0.62 20.17
CA LYS A 496 9.79 -0.04 19.12
C LYS A 496 10.68 -0.86 18.21
N TYR A 497 11.75 -0.27 17.72
CA TYR A 497 12.64 -0.96 16.81
C TYR A 497 13.49 -1.99 17.53
N ALA A 498 13.95 -1.76 18.76
CA ALA A 498 14.59 -2.81 19.54
C ALA A 498 13.72 -4.07 19.66
N MET A 499 12.41 -3.93 19.86
CA MET A 499 11.46 -5.04 19.89
C MET A 499 11.21 -5.67 18.50
N ASP A 500 10.95 -4.84 17.50
CA ASP A 500 10.59 -5.30 16.15
C ASP A 500 11.78 -5.92 15.41
N THR A 501 12.99 -5.43 15.72
CA THR A 501 14.18 -5.74 14.95
C THR A 501 15.34 -6.37 15.72
N GLY A 502 15.30 -6.36 17.05
CA GLY A 502 16.40 -6.82 17.90
C GLY A 502 17.58 -5.85 17.95
N MET A 503 17.44 -4.63 17.42
CA MET A 503 18.54 -3.65 17.43
C MET A 503 18.70 -3.04 18.81
N ILE A 504 19.95 -2.89 19.22
CA ILE A 504 20.30 -2.28 20.50
C ILE A 504 20.89 -0.91 20.18
N ALA A 505 20.14 0.14 20.50
CA ALA A 505 20.67 1.50 20.43
C ALA A 505 21.81 1.65 21.47
N PRO A 506 22.85 2.46 21.17
CA PRO A 506 23.92 2.70 22.12
C PRO A 506 23.39 3.21 23.47
N ASP A 507 23.91 2.67 24.58
CA ASP A 507 23.42 2.97 25.93
C ASP A 507 23.44 4.48 26.24
N TYR A 508 24.45 5.18 25.72
CA TYR A 508 24.60 6.63 25.93
C TYR A 508 23.44 7.46 25.34
N LEU A 509 22.63 6.92 24.43
CA LEU A 509 21.42 7.65 23.98
C LEU A 509 20.36 7.70 25.10
N ARG A 510 20.31 6.69 25.96
CA ARG A 510 19.43 6.65 27.14
C ARG A 510 20.08 7.30 28.35
N THR A 511 21.39 7.17 28.47
CA THR A 511 22.21 7.77 29.54
C THR A 511 23.21 8.75 28.93
N PRO A 512 22.74 9.93 28.46
CA PRO A 512 23.59 10.91 27.78
C PRO A 512 24.77 11.34 28.66
N PRO A 513 25.97 11.53 28.08
CA PRO A 513 27.12 12.07 28.81
C PRO A 513 26.81 13.40 29.49
N ILE A 514 27.50 13.68 30.59
CA ILE A 514 27.29 14.90 31.40
C ILE A 514 27.51 16.19 30.59
N HIS A 515 28.37 16.14 29.55
CA HIS A 515 28.65 17.28 28.70
C HIS A 515 27.57 17.55 27.63
N TRP A 516 26.56 16.67 27.49
CA TRP A 516 25.41 16.91 26.62
C TRP A 516 24.38 17.76 27.35
N ARG A 517 24.17 18.98 26.88
CA ARG A 517 23.17 19.87 27.47
C ARG A 517 21.82 19.58 26.86
N ARG A 518 20.84 19.20 27.68
CA ARG A 518 19.45 19.08 27.26
C ARG A 518 18.89 20.47 26.95
N VAL A 519 18.44 20.70 25.72
CA VAL A 519 17.86 21.99 25.29
C VAL A 519 16.35 21.91 25.06
N TYR A 520 15.83 20.72 24.76
CA TYR A 520 14.39 20.52 24.56
C TYR A 520 13.98 19.12 24.99
N SER A 521 12.77 19.00 25.55
CA SER A 521 12.14 17.72 25.85
C SER A 521 10.64 17.87 25.77
N ALA A 522 9.98 16.96 25.08
CA ALA A 522 8.54 16.92 24.95
C ALA A 522 8.02 15.50 25.19
N PRO A 523 6.83 15.35 25.81
CA PRO A 523 6.18 14.05 25.88
C PRO A 523 5.86 13.57 24.45
N HIS A 524 6.08 12.29 24.18
CA HIS A 524 5.73 11.73 22.88
C HIS A 524 4.20 11.85 22.66
N PRO A 525 3.72 12.13 21.44
CA PRO A 525 2.28 12.34 21.21
C PRO A 525 1.37 11.19 21.67
N GLN A 526 1.91 9.97 21.74
CA GLN A 526 1.25 8.79 22.31
C GLN A 526 0.68 9.00 23.70
N ASP A 527 1.39 9.76 24.53
CA ASP A 527 1.00 9.98 25.91
C ASP A 527 -0.27 10.85 26.01
N ARG A 528 -0.58 11.63 24.96
CA ARG A 528 -1.74 12.55 24.95
C ARG A 528 -3.02 11.92 24.38
N PHE A 529 -2.92 11.16 23.30
CA PHE A 529 -4.10 10.75 22.51
C PHE A 529 -4.30 9.23 22.48
N ALA A 530 -3.24 8.45 22.29
CA ALA A 530 -3.33 7.00 22.19
C ALA A 530 -3.70 6.34 23.51
N TYR A 531 -3.26 6.87 24.66
CA TYR A 531 -3.35 6.13 25.92
C TYR A 531 -4.75 5.58 26.27
N PRO A 532 -5.85 6.36 26.19
CA PRO A 532 -7.19 5.83 26.46
C PRO A 532 -7.70 4.93 25.33
N ALA A 533 -7.47 5.32 24.08
CA ALA A 533 -7.98 4.63 22.89
C ALA A 533 -7.29 3.28 22.66
N VAL A 534 -5.97 3.24 22.78
CA VAL A 534 -5.14 2.03 22.72
C VAL A 534 -5.41 1.14 23.94
N ARG A 535 -5.70 1.69 25.12
CA ARG A 535 -6.11 0.87 26.27
C ARG A 535 -7.46 0.21 26.02
N ILE A 536 -8.43 0.91 25.45
CA ILE A 536 -9.71 0.32 24.99
C ILE A 536 -9.43 -0.74 23.91
N LEU A 537 -8.59 -0.43 22.92
CA LEU A 537 -8.22 -1.37 21.87
C LEU A 537 -7.54 -2.62 22.47
N ASN A 538 -6.63 -2.47 23.42
CA ASN A 538 -5.96 -3.56 24.12
C ASN A 538 -6.91 -4.35 25.03
N LEU A 539 -7.99 -3.73 25.56
CA LEU A 539 -9.03 -4.49 26.27
C LEU A 539 -9.80 -5.41 25.30
N PHE A 540 -10.05 -4.96 24.07
CA PHE A 540 -10.75 -5.77 23.05
C PHE A 540 -9.83 -6.74 22.29
N VAL A 541 -8.57 -6.36 22.06
CA VAL A 541 -7.62 -7.04 21.17
C VAL A 541 -6.44 -7.67 21.93
N GLY A 542 -6.06 -7.12 23.08
CA GLY A 542 -4.84 -7.46 23.84
C GLY A 542 -4.82 -8.88 24.40
N ARG A 543 -5.97 -9.55 24.55
CA ARG A 543 -5.99 -11.00 24.85
C ARG A 543 -5.34 -11.85 23.74
N PHE A 544 -5.26 -11.33 22.52
CA PHE A 544 -4.65 -12.00 21.36
C PHE A 544 -3.27 -11.46 20.99
N MET A 545 -2.89 -10.28 21.47
CA MET A 545 -1.57 -9.67 21.24
C MET A 545 -0.74 -9.80 22.52
N LYS A 546 -0.19 -10.99 22.78
CA LYS A 546 0.80 -11.23 23.85
C LYS A 546 2.14 -10.52 23.53
N GLY A 547 2.12 -9.19 23.47
CA GLY A 547 3.34 -8.41 23.62
C GLY A 547 3.69 -8.30 25.10
N PRO A 548 4.97 -8.14 25.47
CA PRO A 548 5.33 -7.78 26.84
C PRO A 548 4.53 -6.54 27.23
N GLU A 549 3.89 -6.57 28.40
CA GLU A 549 3.26 -5.39 28.97
C GLU A 549 4.35 -4.31 29.10
N ARG A 550 4.38 -3.37 28.15
CA ARG A 550 5.24 -2.20 28.27
C ARG A 550 4.85 -1.53 29.58
N SER A 551 5.82 -1.38 30.49
CA SER A 551 5.65 -0.45 31.59
C SER A 551 5.25 0.88 30.96
N LEU A 552 4.11 1.41 31.42
CA LEU A 552 3.41 2.57 30.86
C LEU A 552 4.17 3.87 31.21
N GLN A 553 5.48 3.88 31.00
CA GLN A 553 6.32 5.04 31.19
C GLN A 553 6.22 5.92 29.95
N THR A 554 5.95 7.20 30.19
CA THR A 554 6.01 8.25 29.17
C THR A 554 7.40 8.22 28.55
N THR A 555 7.47 8.06 27.23
CA THR A 555 8.74 8.04 26.49
C THR A 555 8.94 9.43 25.90
N PRO A 556 9.79 10.31 26.46
CA PRO A 556 9.98 11.64 25.92
C PRO A 556 10.78 11.59 24.61
N VAL A 557 10.58 12.61 23.77
CA VAL A 557 11.55 12.96 22.74
C VAL A 557 12.40 14.09 23.27
N THR A 558 13.71 13.89 23.26
CA THR A 558 14.66 14.82 23.88
C THR A 558 15.71 15.25 22.86
N VAL A 559 16.01 16.54 22.85
CA VAL A 559 17.05 17.14 22.02
C VAL A 559 18.15 17.67 22.93
N TYR A 560 19.38 17.23 22.64
CA TYR A 560 20.59 17.64 23.31
C TYR A 560 21.46 18.46 22.36
N THR A 561 22.20 19.42 22.90
CA THR A 561 23.28 20.11 22.20
C THR A 561 24.60 19.66 22.78
N VAL A 562 25.53 19.34 21.91
CA VAL A 562 26.90 18.95 22.26
C VAL A 562 27.80 20.06 21.78
N THR A 563 28.49 20.70 22.73
CA THR A 563 29.51 21.71 22.45
C THR A 563 30.82 21.16 22.95
N ARG A 564 31.86 21.23 22.12
CA ARG A 564 33.21 20.89 22.56
C ARG A 564 33.54 21.70 23.82
N SER A 565 33.63 20.99 24.94
CA SER A 565 34.14 21.57 26.17
C SER A 565 35.55 22.09 25.88
N GLU A 566 35.76 23.41 25.97
CA GLU A 566 37.12 23.99 25.98
C GLU A 566 37.95 23.50 27.18
N ALA A 567 37.36 22.70 28.07
CA ALA A 567 37.95 22.25 29.31
C ALA A 567 38.28 20.74 29.29
N VAL A 568 39.30 20.31 28.55
CA VAL A 568 40.24 19.23 28.95
C VAL A 568 41.62 19.41 28.29
N THR A 569 42.17 20.63 28.26
CA THR A 569 43.61 20.84 27.94
C THR A 569 44.45 21.19 29.17
N THR A 570 43.86 21.27 30.36
CA THR A 570 44.53 21.81 31.57
C THR A 570 44.88 20.79 32.65
N PHE A 571 44.73 19.48 32.45
CA PHE A 571 45.04 18.47 33.50
C PHE A 571 46.19 17.51 33.19
N SER A 572 46.97 17.73 32.13
CA SER A 572 48.19 16.93 31.86
C SER A 572 49.51 17.56 32.31
N ASP A 573 49.53 18.82 32.79
CA ASP A 573 50.79 19.52 33.16
C ASP A 573 51.03 19.73 34.67
N VAL A 574 50.27 19.07 35.55
CA VAL A 574 50.54 19.09 37.01
C VAL A 574 50.93 17.71 37.53
N ARG A 575 51.94 17.11 36.92
CA ARG A 575 52.85 16.13 37.55
C ARG A 575 54.21 16.21 36.89
N ASN A 576 55.02 17.17 37.34
CA ASN A 576 56.48 17.05 37.46
C ASN A 576 56.93 17.86 38.67
#